data_AF-X1KG48-F1
#
_entry.id   AF-X1KG48-F1
#
_cell.length_a   1.000
_cell.length_b   1.000
_cell.length_c   1.000
_cell.angle_alpha   90.00
_cell.angle_beta   90.00
_cell.angle_gamma   90.00
#
_symmetry.space_group_name_H-M   'P 1'
#
loop_
_entity.id
_entity.type
_entity.pdbx_description
1 polymer ?
#
loop_
_entity_poly.entity_id
_entity_poly.type
_entity_poly.pdbx_seq_one_letter_code
_entity_poly.pdbx_strand_id
1 'polypeptide(L)'
;ANGDRVTVGNPTIDGAKVIATSQGEGKSKKIIVFKYKPKVRYRRKMGHRQLYTRLTIDEIVEPGAIQAEPVKRVRRRKKEVIESGA
;
A
#
# COMPACT_ATOMS: atom_id res chain seq x y z
N ALA A 1 -1.55 -11.00 -19.98
CA ALA A 1 -2.98 -10.79 -19.70
C ALA A 1 -3.65 -12.14 -19.76
N ASN A 2 -4.38 -12.57 -18.72
CA ASN A 2 -5.13 -13.82 -18.76
C ASN A 2 -6.41 -13.53 -19.55
N GLY A 3 -6.40 -13.90 -20.84
CA GLY A 3 -7.39 -13.46 -21.84
C GLY A 3 -8.76 -14.13 -21.74
N ASP A 4 -8.92 -15.15 -20.90
CA ASP A 4 -10.06 -16.07 -21.03
C ASP A 4 -11.17 -15.88 -19.97
N ARG A 5 -10.95 -15.06 -18.92
CA ARG A 5 -11.94 -14.82 -17.84
C ARG A 5 -11.87 -13.38 -17.33
N VAL A 6 -12.70 -12.51 -17.88
CA VAL A 6 -12.88 -11.13 -17.42
C VAL A 6 -14.28 -10.99 -16.84
N THR A 7 -14.38 -10.79 -15.53
CA THR A 7 -15.65 -10.53 -14.85
C THR A 7 -15.85 -9.02 -14.75
N VAL A 8 -16.95 -8.50 -15.29
CA VAL A 8 -17.28 -7.06 -15.25
C VAL A 8 -18.40 -6.84 -14.25
N GLY A 9 -18.15 -6.01 -13.23
CA GLY A 9 -19.16 -5.62 -12.24
C GLY A 9 -19.93 -4.36 -12.66
N ASN A 10 -21.03 -4.07 -11.96
CA ASN A 10 -21.87 -2.91 -12.24
C ASN A 10 -22.57 -2.43 -10.95
N PRO A 11 -21.95 -1.64 -10.04
CA PRO A 11 -20.60 -1.04 -10.00
C PRO A 11 -19.53 -1.86 -9.27
N THR A 12 -19.92 -2.89 -8.52
CA THR A 12 -19.02 -3.80 -7.79
C THR A 12 -19.34 -5.25 -8.15
N ILE A 13 -18.42 -6.17 -7.85
CA ILE A 13 -18.63 -7.62 -7.99
C ILE A 13 -18.87 -8.17 -6.58
N ASP A 14 -20.05 -8.72 -6.33
CA ASP A 14 -20.43 -9.18 -5.00
C ASP A 14 -19.57 -10.37 -4.56
N GLY A 15 -18.93 -10.24 -3.39
CA GLY A 15 -18.06 -11.29 -2.83
C GLY A 15 -16.61 -11.26 -3.30
N ALA A 16 -16.25 -10.40 -4.27
CA ALA A 16 -14.86 -10.20 -4.64
C ALA A 16 -14.10 -9.46 -3.53
N LYS A 17 -12.92 -9.96 -3.16
CA LYS A 17 -12.06 -9.33 -2.14
C LYS A 17 -10.61 -9.30 -2.61
N VAL A 18 -9.93 -8.21 -2.31
CA VAL A 18 -8.48 -8.09 -2.50
C VAL A 18 -7.83 -8.07 -1.13
N ILE A 19 -7.03 -9.10 -0.83
CA ILE A 19 -6.27 -9.18 0.41
C ILE A 19 -4.92 -8.53 0.16
N ALA A 20 -4.59 -7.55 0.99
CA ALA A 20 -3.36 -6.78 0.86
C ALA A 20 -2.72 -6.56 2.23
N THR A 21 -1.40 -6.66 2.28
CA THR A 21 -0.60 -6.32 3.46
C THR A 21 -0.10 -4.87 3.36
N SER A 22 -0.33 -4.09 4.42
CA SER A 22 0.26 -2.76 4.55
C SER A 22 1.74 -2.85 4.89
N GLN A 23 2.59 -2.33 3.99
CA GLN A 23 4.04 -2.24 4.19
C GLN A 23 4.45 -0.96 4.94
N GLY A 24 3.48 -0.11 5.29
CA GLY A 24 3.68 1.13 6.02
C GLY A 24 3.44 2.40 5.18
N GLU A 25 3.68 3.54 5.81
CA GLU A 25 3.45 4.86 5.25
C GLU A 25 4.75 5.51 4.76
N GLY A 26 4.67 6.24 3.65
CA GLY A 26 5.78 6.91 3.00
C GLY A 26 5.44 8.33 2.58
N LYS A 27 6.49 9.14 2.35
CA LYS A 27 6.38 10.48 1.78
C LYS A 27 6.75 10.43 0.31
N SER A 28 5.86 10.92 -0.55
CA SER A 28 6.10 10.99 -1.99
C SER A 28 7.26 11.94 -2.31
N LYS A 29 7.71 11.88 -3.57
CA LYS A 29 8.73 12.78 -4.11
C LYS A 29 8.29 14.23 -3.88
N LYS A 30 9.25 15.10 -3.56
CA LYS A 30 8.97 16.50 -3.25
C LYS A 30 8.44 17.18 -4.51
N ILE A 31 7.19 17.63 -4.46
CA ILE A 31 6.60 18.51 -5.46
C ILE A 31 6.91 19.94 -5.03
N ILE A 32 7.47 20.74 -5.93
CA ILE A 32 7.78 22.14 -5.65
C ILE A 32 6.61 22.98 -6.15
N VAL A 33 5.85 23.56 -5.22
CA VAL A 33 4.79 24.52 -5.53
C VAL A 33 5.43 25.90 -5.58
N PHE A 34 5.62 26.43 -6.79
CA PHE A 34 6.14 27.77 -7.02
C PHE A 34 5.02 28.70 -7.50
N LYS A 35 4.69 29.70 -6.69
CA LYS A 35 3.75 30.75 -7.05
C LYS A 35 4.53 32.02 -7.37
N TYR A 36 4.31 32.59 -8.55
CA TYR A 36 4.94 33.83 -8.98
C TYR A 36 3.90 34.77 -9.56
N LYS A 37 4.01 36.07 -9.25
CA LYS A 37 3.27 37.13 -9.94
C LYS A 37 4.26 38.21 -10.40
N PRO A 38 4.25 38.58 -11.69
CA PRO A 38 5.18 39.56 -12.23
C PRO A 38 4.94 40.96 -11.64
N LYS A 39 6.00 41.76 -11.53
CA LYS A 39 6.00 43.20 -11.13
C LYS A 39 5.45 43.53 -9.73
N VAL A 40 4.90 42.57 -8.99
CA VAL A 40 4.36 42.76 -7.63
C VAL A 40 5.26 42.17 -6.52
N ARG A 41 6.53 41.86 -6.83
CA ARG A 41 7.50 41.21 -5.93
C ARG A 41 6.99 39.95 -5.22
N TYR A 42 5.99 39.27 -5.76
CA TYR A 42 5.44 38.05 -5.18
C TYR A 42 6.08 36.82 -5.81
N ARG A 43 6.88 36.12 -5.02
CA ARG A 43 7.38 34.78 -5.33
C ARG A 43 7.33 33.93 -4.06
N ARG A 44 6.74 32.74 -4.12
CA ARG A 44 6.67 31.79 -3.00
C ARG A 44 7.04 30.41 -3.51
N LYS A 45 8.01 29.78 -2.86
CA LYS A 45 8.44 28.40 -3.15
C LYS A 45 8.17 27.57 -1.91
N MET A 46 7.25 26.61 -2.03
CA MET A 46 6.92 25.67 -0.95
C MET A 46 7.09 24.25 -1.46
N GLY A 47 7.60 23.36 -0.61
CA GLY A 47 7.61 21.93 -0.90
C GLY A 47 6.34 21.27 -0.40
N HIS A 48 5.74 20.41 -1.21
CA HIS A 48 4.72 19.47 -0.77
C HIS A 48 5.24 18.04 -0.93
N ARG A 49 5.07 17.23 0.11
CA ARG A 49 5.35 15.80 0.09
C ARG A 49 4.10 15.09 0.55
N GLN A 50 3.38 14.50 -0.40
CA GLN A 50 2.14 13.81 -0.09
C GLN A 50 2.43 12.51 0.67
N LEU A 51 1.67 12.26 1.73
CA LEU A 51 1.73 10.99 2.45
C LEU A 51 0.97 9.94 1.66
N TYR A 52 1.51 8.73 1.58
CA TYR A 52 0.86 7.59 0.95
C TYR A 52 1.16 6.31 1.71
N THR A 53 0.24 5.36 1.63
CA THR A 53 0.43 4.02 2.19
C THR A 53 0.87 3.07 1.09
N ARG A 54 1.95 2.33 1.34
CA ARG A 54 2.41 1.30 0.40
C ARG A 54 1.72 -0.01 0.74
N LEU A 55 0.96 -0.53 -0.22
CA LEU A 55 0.29 -1.82 -0.12
C LEU A 55 0.95 -2.82 -1.06
N THR A 56 1.10 -4.06 -0.59
CA THR A 56 1.41 -5.21 -1.45
C THR A 56 0.14 -6.05 -1.55
N ILE A 57 -0.25 -6.43 -2.75
CA ILE A 57 -1.40 -7.30 -2.97
C ILE A 57 -0.95 -8.74 -2.81
N ASP A 58 -1.59 -9.48 -1.90
CA ASP A 58 -1.25 -10.86 -1.59
C ASP A 58 -2.15 -11.83 -2.39
N GLU A 59 -3.46 -11.55 -2.44
CA GLU A 59 -4.43 -12.43 -3.08
C GLU A 59 -5.65 -11.65 -3.61
N ILE A 60 -6.22 -12.14 -4.71
CA ILE A 60 -7.49 -11.67 -5.27
C ILE A 60 -8.48 -12.85 -5.21
N VAL A 61 -9.53 -12.70 -4.43
CA VAL A 61 -10.58 -13.71 -4.24
C VAL A 61 -11.71 -13.46 -5.23
N GLU A 62 -12.01 -14.46 -6.06
CA GLU A 62 -13.15 -14.45 -6.99
C GLU A 62 -14.48 -14.68 -6.25
N PRO A 63 -15.59 -14.12 -6.77
CA PRO A 63 -16.91 -14.26 -6.14
C PRO A 63 -17.35 -15.73 -6.14
N GLY A 64 -17.48 -16.33 -4.95
CA GLY A 64 -17.95 -17.71 -4.76
C GLY A 64 -16.92 -18.69 -4.19
N ALA A 65 -15.67 -18.26 -3.93
CA ALA A 65 -14.69 -19.10 -3.23
C ALA A 65 -14.95 -19.13 -1.71
N ILE A 66 -15.05 -20.33 -1.14
CA ILE A 66 -15.23 -20.57 0.30
C ILE A 66 -14.00 -20.08 1.06
N GLN A 67 -14.23 -19.37 2.16
CA GLN A 67 -13.18 -18.76 3.00
C GLN A 67 -12.19 -19.84 3.49
N ALA A 68 -10.93 -19.76 3.07
CA ALA A 68 -9.86 -20.52 3.72
C ALA A 68 -9.58 -19.88 5.09
N GLU A 69 -9.50 -20.70 6.14
CA GLU A 69 -9.27 -20.24 7.51
C GLU A 69 -7.96 -19.42 7.61
N PRO A 70 -7.93 -18.34 8.42
CA PRO A 70 -6.77 -17.49 8.52
C PRO A 70 -5.59 -18.27 9.13
N VAL A 71 -4.53 -18.46 8.33
CA VAL A 71 -3.27 -19.04 8.82
C VAL A 71 -2.73 -18.14 9.93
N LYS A 72 -2.85 -18.59 11.19
CA LYS A 72 -2.29 -17.90 12.36
C LYS A 72 -0.78 -17.75 12.14
N ARG A 73 -0.35 -16.53 11.83
CA ARG A 73 1.06 -16.22 11.64
C ARG A 73 1.77 -16.37 12.98
N VAL A 74 2.42 -17.52 13.19
CA VAL A 74 3.22 -17.77 14.40
C VAL A 74 4.29 -16.69 14.47
N ARG A 75 4.28 -15.88 15.55
CA ARG A 75 5.37 -14.93 15.83
C ARG A 75 6.66 -15.73 15.91
N ARG A 76 7.55 -15.57 14.92
CA ARG A 76 8.89 -16.15 14.94
C ARG A 76 9.58 -15.61 16.19
N ARG A 77 9.79 -16.46 17.21
CA ARG A 77 10.53 -16.09 18.43
C ARG A 77 11.90 -15.55 18.01
N LYS A 78 12.25 -14.36 18.49
CA LYS A 78 13.59 -13.78 18.37
C LYS A 78 14.56 -14.78 19.01
N LYS A 79 15.58 -15.23 18.26
CA LYS A 79 16.65 -16.07 18.82
C LYS A 79 17.43 -15.17 19.79
N GLU A 80 17.23 -15.35 21.08
CA GLU A 80 18.10 -14.75 22.09
C GLU A 80 19.50 -15.32 21.89
N VAL A 81 20.47 -14.43 21.66
CA VAL A 81 21.88 -14.77 21.71
C VAL A 81 22.23 -14.81 23.18
N ILE A 82 22.43 -16.00 23.73
CA ILE A 82 22.97 -16.18 25.07
C ILE A 82 24.46 -15.84 24.97
N GLU A 83 24.85 -14.80 25.68
CA GLU A 83 26.22 -14.43 25.96
C GLU A 83 26.77 -15.45 26.97
N SER A 84 27.74 -16.27 26.56
CA SER A 84 28.54 -17.08 27.48
C SER A 84 29.95 -17.32 26.92
N GLY A 85 30.88 -16.45 27.32
CA GLY A 85 32.24 -16.81 27.77
C GLY A 85 33.27 -17.33 26.76
N ALA A 86 34.23 -16.47 26.40
CA ALA A 86 35.64 -16.55 26.83
C ALA A 86 36.25 -15.14 26.73
#